data_AF-A0A2M7B6Y8-F1
#
_entry.id   AF-A0A2M7B6Y8-F1
#
_cell.length_a   1.000
_cell.length_b   1.000
_cell.length_c   1.000
_cell.angle_alpha   90.00
_cell.angle_beta   90.00
_cell.angle_gamma   90.00
#
_symmetry.space_group_name_H-M   'P 1'
#
loop_
_entity.id
_entity.type
_entity.pdbx_description
1 polymer ?
#
loop_
_entity_poly.entity_id
_entity_poly.type
_entity_poly.pdbx_seq_one_letter_code
_entity_poly.pdbx_strand_id
1 'polypeptide(L)'
;MKYINLKNPNNSYFLGFAQTDGSLSKSSRNRGKLQIEVGAKDLHILKSFKELFSTVYSSIKKRNRNTNFKKNHISFVFVISGKEFREEINKLGVPYGKKSEIIAPPTFIFSERDYIRGLIDGDGSIGIRLGKYPFISFTVKSEKLKDYLIDIIEKITGERKKLNRNKRDNIYNIMLNREKAQRFAKCLYYPGCLALNRKLKDVKEILKWKRSKSLKKIFRNEWHDWEDEYILNHTIKESCKYLKRTEMSIKMRKWRLLK
;
A
#
# COMPACT_ATOMS: atom_id res chain seq x y z
N MET A 1 -5.95 9.31 24.29
CA MET A 1 -5.95 10.16 23.07
C MET A 1 -7.24 10.96 23.08
N LYS A 2 -7.17 12.28 22.87
CA LYS A 2 -8.30 13.22 22.99
C LYS A 2 -9.10 13.33 21.70
N TYR A 3 -8.46 13.21 20.54
CA TYR A 3 -9.08 13.52 19.24
C TYR A 3 -9.13 12.32 18.27
N ILE A 4 -8.11 11.47 18.29
CA ILE A 4 -7.92 10.39 17.33
C ILE A 4 -8.01 9.07 18.07
N ASN A 5 -9.01 8.25 17.71
CA ASN A 5 -9.16 6.89 18.22
C ASN A 5 -8.94 5.90 17.09
N LEU A 6 -7.78 5.23 17.06
CA LEU A 6 -7.46 4.30 15.97
C LEU A 6 -8.30 3.02 15.94
N LYS A 7 -9.05 2.69 17.01
CA LYS A 7 -10.05 1.61 16.91
C LYS A 7 -11.21 1.97 15.99
N ASN A 8 -11.47 3.27 15.78
CA ASN A 8 -12.46 3.73 14.81
C ASN A 8 -11.89 3.60 13.37
N PRO A 9 -12.61 2.93 12.44
CA PRO A 9 -12.18 2.72 11.05
C PRO A 9 -11.75 3.99 10.33
N ASN A 10 -12.52 5.08 10.43
CA ASN A 10 -12.25 6.32 9.71
C ASN A 10 -11.01 7.06 10.25
N ASN A 11 -10.75 6.94 11.55
CA ASN A 11 -9.53 7.48 12.16
C ASN A 11 -8.28 6.69 11.73
N SER A 12 -8.36 5.36 11.69
CA SER A 12 -7.27 4.53 11.14
C SER A 12 -6.99 4.84 9.68
N TYR A 13 -8.05 4.95 8.87
CA TYR A 13 -7.95 5.38 7.47
C TYR A 13 -7.29 6.76 7.33
N PHE A 14 -7.71 7.74 8.12
CA PHE A 14 -7.11 9.07 8.13
C PHE A 14 -5.62 9.01 8.49
N LEU A 15 -5.21 8.21 9.46
CA LEU A 15 -3.81 8.09 9.84
C LEU A 15 -2.95 7.54 8.69
N GLY A 16 -3.42 6.48 8.02
CA GLY A 16 -2.75 5.94 6.84
C GLY A 16 -2.62 6.99 5.73
N PHE A 17 -3.69 7.72 5.45
CA PHE A 17 -3.70 8.80 4.46
C PHE A 17 -2.76 9.96 4.84
N ALA A 18 -2.69 10.31 6.11
CA ALA A 18 -1.81 11.36 6.61
C ALA A 18 -0.33 10.94 6.59
N GLN A 19 -0.02 9.67 6.80
CA GLN A 19 1.34 9.14 6.67
C GLN A 19 1.86 9.13 5.23
N THR A 20 1.00 9.20 4.23
CA THR A 20 1.39 9.32 2.82
C THR A 20 1.33 10.77 2.35
N ASP A 21 0.14 11.30 2.13
CA ASP A 21 -0.11 12.62 1.53
C ASP A 21 -0.13 13.77 2.53
N GLY A 22 -0.10 13.46 3.83
CA GLY A 22 -0.05 14.46 4.88
C GLY A 22 1.34 15.06 5.08
N SER A 23 1.44 16.28 5.57
CA SER A 23 2.70 16.89 6.00
C SER A 23 2.48 17.53 7.35
N LEU A 24 3.31 17.13 8.32
CA LEU A 24 3.29 17.69 9.65
C LEU A 24 4.52 18.58 9.85
N SER A 25 4.28 19.82 10.22
CA SER A 25 5.32 20.83 10.45
C SER A 25 5.21 21.43 11.84
N LYS A 26 6.37 21.80 12.40
CA LYS A 26 6.52 22.57 13.62
C LYS A 26 7.48 23.73 13.37
N SER A 27 7.24 24.84 14.04
CA SER A 27 8.12 26.01 14.03
C SER A 27 8.10 26.70 15.41
N SER A 28 8.89 27.76 15.56
CA SER A 28 9.01 28.49 16.82
C SER A 28 7.66 29.02 17.32
N ARG A 29 7.57 29.28 18.64
CA ARG A 29 6.36 29.79 19.31
C ARG A 29 5.15 28.85 19.18
N ASN A 30 5.37 27.53 19.30
CA ASN A 30 4.35 26.48 19.19
C ASN A 30 3.59 26.47 17.85
N ARG A 31 4.12 27.12 16.81
CA ARG A 31 3.48 27.17 15.49
C ARG A 31 3.70 25.86 14.74
N GLY A 32 2.82 25.57 13.79
CA GLY A 32 2.85 24.34 13.03
C GLY A 32 1.49 24.00 12.47
N LYS A 33 1.47 22.99 11.61
CA LYS A 33 0.25 22.52 10.95
C LYS A 33 0.42 21.10 10.45
N LEU A 34 -0.65 20.34 10.54
CA LEU A 34 -0.90 19.22 9.64
C LEU A 34 -1.54 19.76 8.38
N GLN A 35 -1.05 19.34 7.21
CA GLN A 35 -1.65 19.66 5.92
C GLN A 35 -1.84 18.39 5.09
N ILE A 36 -2.96 18.26 4.40
CA ILE A 36 -3.19 17.22 3.39
C ILE A 36 -3.66 17.93 2.12
N GLU A 37 -2.98 17.72 0.99
CA GLU A 37 -3.33 18.31 -0.30
C GLU A 37 -3.82 17.22 -1.27
N VAL A 38 -5.00 17.41 -1.86
CA VAL A 38 -5.56 16.49 -2.86
C VAL A 38 -6.02 17.24 -4.11
N GLY A 39 -6.13 16.53 -5.23
CA GLY A 39 -6.70 17.08 -6.47
C GLY A 39 -8.20 17.36 -6.35
N ALA A 40 -8.73 18.22 -7.23
CA ALA A 40 -10.14 18.63 -7.20
C ALA A 40 -11.16 17.47 -7.16
N LYS A 41 -10.86 16.35 -7.84
CA LYS A 41 -11.73 15.16 -7.88
C LYS A 41 -11.91 14.47 -6.52
N ASP A 42 -10.97 14.69 -5.60
CA ASP A 42 -10.89 14.00 -4.32
C ASP A 42 -11.27 14.95 -3.16
N LEU A 43 -11.84 16.14 -3.42
CA LEU A 43 -12.25 17.10 -2.38
C LEU A 43 -13.18 16.50 -1.31
N HIS A 44 -14.02 15.53 -1.68
CA HIS A 44 -14.94 14.87 -0.74
C HIS A 44 -14.20 14.21 0.43
N ILE A 45 -12.96 13.75 0.22
CA ILE A 45 -12.17 13.13 1.29
C ILE A 45 -11.77 14.14 2.36
N LEU A 46 -11.41 15.37 1.94
CA LEU A 46 -11.08 16.43 2.88
C LEU A 46 -12.30 16.90 3.67
N LYS A 47 -13.48 16.94 3.04
CA LYS A 47 -14.75 17.21 3.74
C LYS A 47 -15.04 16.14 4.79
N SER A 48 -14.84 14.87 4.43
CA SER A 48 -14.99 13.75 5.36
C SER A 48 -14.02 13.85 6.55
N PHE A 49 -12.77 14.28 6.32
CA PHE A 49 -11.81 14.52 7.41
C PHE A 49 -12.21 15.70 8.30
N LYS A 50 -12.76 16.76 7.71
CA LYS A 50 -13.27 17.91 8.47
C LYS A 50 -14.43 17.50 9.38
N GLU A 51 -15.35 16.68 8.88
CA GLU A 51 -16.47 16.13 9.64
C GLU A 51 -15.98 15.16 10.74
N LEU A 52 -15.02 14.29 10.41
CA LEU A 52 -14.41 13.34 11.35
C LEU A 52 -13.81 14.03 12.58
N PHE A 53 -13.28 15.24 12.40
CA PHE A 53 -12.69 16.06 13.46
C PHE A 53 -13.46 17.37 13.66
N SER A 54 -14.79 17.30 13.73
CA SER A 54 -15.68 18.46 13.86
C SER A 54 -15.41 19.34 15.09
N THR A 55 -14.86 18.76 16.16
CA THR A 55 -14.48 19.46 17.39
C THR A 55 -13.13 20.16 17.30
N VAL A 56 -12.38 19.96 16.21
CA VAL A 56 -11.07 20.56 15.97
C VAL A 56 -11.20 21.60 14.86
N TYR A 57 -10.79 22.83 15.16
CA TYR A 57 -10.76 23.86 14.12
C TYR A 57 -9.86 23.43 12.96
N SER A 58 -10.47 23.34 11.78
CA SER A 58 -9.83 22.93 10.55
C SER A 58 -10.35 23.73 9.36
N SER A 59 -9.50 23.92 8.36
CA SER A 59 -9.85 24.68 7.16
C SER A 59 -9.52 23.90 5.90
N ILE A 60 -10.30 24.11 4.83
CA ILE A 60 -10.03 23.60 3.49
C ILE A 60 -9.84 24.81 2.58
N LYS A 61 -8.67 24.93 1.96
CA LYS A 61 -8.32 26.04 1.08
C LYS A 61 -8.15 25.55 -0.35
N LYS A 62 -8.70 26.27 -1.33
CA LYS A 62 -8.46 26.01 -2.76
C LYS A 62 -7.08 26.57 -3.15
N ARG A 63 -6.36 25.83 -3.99
CA ARG A 63 -5.08 26.23 -4.57
C ARG A 63 -5.13 26.05 -6.08
N ASN A 64 -4.64 27.05 -6.81
CA ASN A 64 -4.45 26.98 -8.26
C ASN A 64 -2.96 27.16 -8.55
N ARG A 65 -2.37 26.25 -9.32
CA ARG A 65 -0.97 26.35 -9.76
C ARG A 65 -0.78 25.72 -11.13
N ASN A 66 0.20 26.22 -11.86
CA ASN A 66 0.77 25.46 -12.96
C ASN A 66 1.68 24.37 -12.38
N THR A 67 1.56 23.15 -12.90
CA THR A 67 2.45 22.03 -12.57
C THR A 67 3.19 21.62 -13.84
N ASN A 68 4.31 20.92 -13.70
CA ASN A 68 5.07 20.38 -14.83
C ASN A 68 4.23 19.47 -15.75
N PHE A 69 3.10 18.95 -15.25
CA PHE A 69 2.21 18.04 -15.98
C PHE A 69 0.94 18.71 -16.51
N LYS A 70 0.52 19.84 -15.92
CA LYS A 70 -0.78 20.45 -16.21
C LYS A 70 -0.80 21.93 -15.85
N LYS A 71 -1.21 22.78 -16.80
CA LYS A 71 -1.57 24.18 -16.55
C LYS A 71 -2.89 24.27 -15.77
N ASN A 72 -3.03 25.26 -14.89
CA ASN A 72 -4.22 25.49 -14.06
C ASN A 72 -4.68 24.26 -13.25
N HIS A 73 -3.72 23.57 -12.62
CA HIS A 73 -4.04 22.46 -11.74
C HIS A 73 -4.71 22.97 -10.45
N ILE A 74 -5.95 22.53 -10.23
CA ILE A 74 -6.73 22.83 -9.02
C ILE A 74 -6.53 21.73 -8.00
N SER A 75 -6.06 22.11 -6.81
CA SER A 75 -5.99 21.28 -5.61
C SER A 75 -6.70 21.93 -4.44
N PHE A 76 -6.95 21.15 -3.41
CA PHE A 76 -7.51 21.59 -2.14
C PHE A 76 -6.60 21.13 -1.01
N VAL A 77 -6.41 21.99 -0.01
CA VAL A 77 -5.53 21.76 1.13
C VAL A 77 -6.34 21.79 2.41
N PHE A 78 -6.44 20.66 3.10
CA PHE A 78 -6.95 20.57 4.46
C PHE A 78 -5.85 20.93 5.45
N VAL A 79 -6.17 21.75 6.47
CA VAL A 79 -5.20 22.25 7.45
C VAL A 79 -5.76 22.19 8.86
N ILE A 80 -4.98 21.62 9.78
CA ILE A 80 -5.18 21.69 11.24
C ILE A 80 -3.94 22.28 11.90
N SER A 81 -4.10 23.37 12.66
CA SER A 81 -2.99 24.05 13.36
C SER A 81 -2.97 23.80 14.88
N GLY A 82 -4.06 23.24 15.44
CA GLY A 82 -4.20 22.99 16.87
C GLY A 82 -3.04 22.18 17.45
N LYS A 83 -2.40 22.69 18.51
CA LYS A 83 -1.18 22.11 19.09
C LYS A 83 -1.42 20.68 19.59
N GLU A 84 -2.44 20.48 20.41
CA GLU A 84 -2.76 19.18 21.00
C GLU A 84 -3.03 18.12 19.92
N PHE A 85 -3.79 18.46 18.88
CA PHE A 85 -4.03 17.55 17.75
C PHE A 85 -2.73 17.19 17.03
N ARG A 86 -1.85 18.16 16.79
CA ARG A 86 -0.56 17.93 16.12
C ARG A 86 0.37 17.05 16.95
N GLU A 87 0.38 17.22 18.27
CA GLU A 87 1.16 16.37 19.18
C GLU A 87 0.59 14.96 19.22
N GLU A 88 -0.72 14.82 19.22
CA GLU A 88 -1.39 13.51 19.20
C GLU A 88 -1.12 12.74 17.90
N ILE A 89 -1.33 13.35 16.73
CA ILE A 89 -1.05 12.69 15.45
C ILE A 89 0.45 12.39 15.28
N ASN A 90 1.32 13.20 15.88
CA ASN A 90 2.75 12.93 15.90
C ASN A 90 3.08 11.67 16.69
N LYS A 91 2.53 11.54 17.91
CA LYS A 91 2.66 10.33 18.74
C LYS A 91 2.11 9.09 18.06
N LEU A 92 1.08 9.25 17.24
CA LEU A 92 0.46 8.15 16.48
C LEU A 92 1.25 7.70 15.25
N GLY A 93 2.31 8.41 14.87
CA GLY A 93 3.21 7.99 13.80
C GLY A 93 3.23 8.88 12.55
N VAL A 94 2.74 10.12 12.62
CA VAL A 94 3.01 11.13 11.57
C VAL A 94 4.16 12.04 12.05
N PRO A 95 5.42 11.77 11.66
CA PRO A 95 6.55 12.54 12.17
C PRO A 95 6.58 13.97 11.59
N TYR A 96 7.19 14.90 12.33
CA TYR A 96 7.48 16.23 11.81
C TYR A 96 8.56 16.16 10.72
N GLY A 97 8.36 16.86 9.61
CA GLY A 97 9.35 16.95 8.53
C GLY A 97 9.30 15.78 7.53
N LYS A 98 10.46 15.39 6.99
CA LYS A 98 10.56 14.29 6.02
C LYS A 98 10.23 12.97 6.71
N LYS A 99 9.34 12.18 6.10
CA LYS A 99 8.73 11.02 6.74
C LYS A 99 8.84 9.70 5.96
N SER A 100 9.15 9.74 4.67
CA SER A 100 9.09 8.57 3.77
C SER A 100 9.93 7.36 4.21
N GLU A 101 11.06 7.59 4.89
CA GLU A 101 11.98 6.54 5.36
C GLU A 101 11.65 6.03 6.76
N ILE A 102 10.98 6.84 7.57
CA ILE A 102 10.84 6.61 9.02
C ILE A 102 9.42 6.24 9.46
N ILE A 103 8.41 6.44 8.59
CA ILE A 103 7.05 6.01 8.89
C ILE A 103 6.99 4.50 9.15
N ALA A 104 6.15 4.10 10.09
CA ALA A 104 5.93 2.72 10.49
C ALA A 104 4.42 2.53 10.77
N PRO A 105 3.91 1.29 10.78
CA PRO A 105 2.57 1.04 11.30
C PRO A 105 2.43 1.58 12.73
N PRO A 106 1.22 1.96 13.15
CA PRO A 106 0.98 2.44 14.51
C PRO A 106 1.36 1.37 15.54
N THR A 107 1.94 1.77 16.67
CA THR A 107 2.26 0.87 17.79
C THR A 107 1.08 0.60 18.72
N PHE A 108 0.02 1.39 18.59
CA PHE A 108 -1.22 1.25 19.36
C PHE A 108 -2.15 0.21 18.72
N ILE A 109 -3.29 -0.12 19.35
CA ILE A 109 -4.34 -0.90 18.69
C ILE A 109 -5.05 -0.03 17.65
N PHE A 110 -5.16 -0.52 16.42
CA PHE A 110 -5.80 0.18 15.31
C PHE A 110 -6.59 -0.77 14.40
N SER A 111 -7.44 -0.21 13.54
CA SER A 111 -8.10 -0.98 12.49
C SER A 111 -7.14 -1.19 11.30
N GLU A 112 -6.52 -2.37 11.27
CA GLU A 112 -5.51 -2.77 10.29
C GLU A 112 -5.94 -2.55 8.84
N ARG A 113 -7.12 -3.06 8.45
CA ARG A 113 -7.62 -2.94 7.07
C ARG A 113 -7.86 -1.49 6.66
N ASP A 114 -8.33 -0.65 7.57
CA ASP A 114 -8.69 0.74 7.28
C ASP A 114 -7.44 1.61 7.18
N TYR A 115 -6.47 1.38 8.06
CA TYR A 115 -5.14 1.99 7.98
C TYR A 115 -4.46 1.68 6.65
N ILE A 116 -4.43 0.41 6.23
CA ILE A 116 -3.83 0.00 4.95
C ILE A 116 -4.59 0.62 3.78
N ARG A 117 -5.93 0.68 3.85
CA ARG A 117 -6.73 1.40 2.84
C ARG A 117 -6.34 2.86 2.75
N GLY A 118 -6.10 3.54 3.88
CA GLY A 118 -5.61 4.92 3.92
C GLY A 118 -4.27 5.10 3.22
N LEU A 119 -3.31 4.19 3.47
CA LEU A 119 -2.01 4.19 2.79
C LEU A 119 -2.18 4.02 1.27
N ILE A 120 -3.00 3.05 0.85
CA ILE A 120 -3.26 2.80 -0.58
C ILE A 120 -3.97 3.98 -1.20
N ASP A 121 -4.93 4.61 -0.52
CA ASP A 121 -5.69 5.72 -1.08
C ASP A 121 -4.86 6.99 -1.26
N GLY A 122 -3.87 7.22 -0.38
CA GLY A 122 -2.91 8.31 -0.57
C GLY A 122 -1.88 8.02 -1.66
N ASP A 123 -0.97 7.06 -1.44
CA ASP A 123 0.21 6.86 -2.32
C ASP A 123 0.12 5.60 -3.22
N GLY A 124 -0.94 4.80 -3.06
CA GLY A 124 -1.16 3.61 -3.86
C GLY A 124 -1.88 3.85 -5.18
N SER A 125 -1.90 2.80 -6.00
CA SER A 125 -2.62 2.72 -7.26
C SER A 125 -3.40 1.41 -7.30
N ILE A 126 -4.63 1.49 -7.81
CA ILE A 126 -5.54 0.37 -7.94
C ILE A 126 -6.24 0.52 -9.29
N GLY A 127 -6.48 -0.58 -9.97
CA GLY A 127 -7.17 -0.53 -11.26
C GLY A 127 -7.01 -1.79 -12.08
N ILE A 128 -7.29 -1.62 -13.36
CA ILE A 128 -7.16 -2.65 -14.38
C ILE A 128 -6.06 -2.20 -15.36
N ARG A 129 -5.05 -3.03 -15.59
CA ARG A 129 -3.97 -2.76 -16.55
C ARG A 129 -4.39 -3.04 -17.99
N LEU A 130 -3.57 -2.57 -18.93
CA LEU A 130 -3.56 -3.03 -20.32
C LEU A 130 -3.50 -4.57 -20.33
N GLY A 131 -4.46 -5.22 -21.00
CA GLY A 131 -4.68 -6.67 -20.93
C GLY A 131 -5.77 -7.13 -19.94
N LYS A 132 -6.54 -6.18 -19.35
CA LYS A 132 -7.68 -6.45 -18.45
C LYS A 132 -7.29 -7.21 -17.17
N TYR A 133 -6.11 -6.94 -16.62
CA TYR A 133 -5.67 -7.57 -15.36
C TYR A 133 -5.81 -6.62 -14.18
N PRO A 134 -6.46 -7.04 -13.08
CA PRO A 134 -6.55 -6.22 -11.89
C PRO A 134 -5.19 -6.12 -11.22
N PHE A 135 -4.89 -4.94 -10.67
CA PHE A 135 -3.67 -4.69 -9.93
C PHE A 135 -3.93 -3.77 -8.73
N ILE A 136 -3.08 -3.94 -7.71
CA ILE A 136 -2.88 -2.98 -6.64
C ILE A 136 -1.37 -2.81 -6.52
N SER A 137 -0.90 -1.57 -6.51
CA SER A 137 0.50 -1.28 -6.28
C SER A 137 0.68 -0.09 -5.36
N PHE A 138 1.75 -0.09 -4.59
CA PHE A 138 2.14 1.05 -3.78
C PHE A 138 3.65 1.00 -3.56
N THR A 139 4.24 2.17 -3.39
CA THR A 139 5.68 2.33 -3.21
C THR A 139 5.99 2.69 -1.77
N VAL A 140 7.03 2.07 -1.20
CA VAL A 140 7.40 2.30 0.20
C VAL A 140 8.91 2.43 0.32
N LYS A 141 9.38 3.47 1.00
CA LYS A 141 10.82 3.63 1.28
C LYS A 141 11.23 3.10 2.66
N SER A 142 10.32 3.18 3.63
CA SER A 142 10.48 2.61 4.98
C SER A 142 10.55 1.08 4.98
N GLU A 143 11.57 0.53 5.65
CA GLU A 143 11.71 -0.91 5.89
C GLU A 143 10.54 -1.44 6.74
N LYS A 144 10.28 -0.79 7.88
CA LYS A 144 9.24 -1.22 8.84
C LYS A 144 7.87 -1.31 8.19
N LEU A 145 7.53 -0.32 7.37
CA LEU A 145 6.24 -0.30 6.68
C LEU A 145 6.20 -1.35 5.55
N LYS A 146 7.32 -1.58 4.85
CA LYS A 146 7.43 -2.66 3.87
C LYS A 146 7.24 -4.04 4.50
N ASP A 147 7.91 -4.33 5.61
CA ASP A 147 7.82 -5.63 6.28
C ASP A 147 6.39 -5.90 6.76
N TYR A 148 5.81 -4.93 7.46
CA TYR A 148 4.41 -4.96 7.86
C TYR A 148 3.47 -5.25 6.68
N LEU A 149 3.63 -4.55 5.55
CA LEU A 149 2.76 -4.75 4.39
C LEU A 149 2.98 -6.10 3.71
N ILE A 150 4.20 -6.66 3.70
CA ILE A 150 4.47 -8.01 3.20
C ILE A 150 3.73 -9.05 4.06
N ASP A 151 3.80 -8.91 5.38
CA ASP A 151 3.17 -9.87 6.30
C ASP A 151 1.64 -9.85 6.15
N ILE A 152 1.04 -8.66 5.99
CA ILE A 152 -0.41 -8.57 5.71
C ILE A 152 -0.78 -9.11 4.33
N ILE A 153 0.07 -8.90 3.31
CA ILE A 153 -0.14 -9.49 1.99
C ILE A 153 -0.10 -11.02 2.08
N GLU A 154 0.86 -11.59 2.81
CA GLU A 154 0.97 -13.02 3.03
C GLU A 154 -0.27 -13.55 3.75
N LYS A 155 -0.68 -12.91 4.86
CA LYS A 155 -1.89 -13.25 5.62
C LYS A 155 -3.16 -13.27 4.75
N ILE A 156 -3.32 -12.31 3.84
CA ILE A 156 -4.54 -12.18 3.00
C ILE A 156 -4.46 -13.06 1.74
N THR A 157 -3.28 -13.20 1.14
CA THR A 157 -3.14 -13.82 -0.19
C THR A 157 -2.60 -15.25 -0.13
N GLY A 158 -1.99 -15.65 1.00
CA GLY A 158 -1.29 -16.91 1.20
C GLY A 158 0.09 -16.97 0.53
N GLU A 159 0.63 -15.84 0.05
CA GLU A 159 1.94 -15.81 -0.60
C GLU A 159 2.79 -14.64 -0.12
N ARG A 160 3.97 -14.97 0.41
CA ARG A 160 4.97 -13.99 0.79
C ARG A 160 5.70 -13.42 -0.42
N LYS A 161 5.88 -12.11 -0.44
CA LYS A 161 6.67 -11.44 -1.47
C LYS A 161 8.11 -11.23 -1.00
N LYS A 162 9.07 -11.72 -1.79
CA LYS A 162 10.47 -11.30 -1.70
C LYS A 162 10.64 -10.01 -2.52
N LEU A 163 11.12 -8.93 -1.90
CA LEU A 163 11.29 -7.63 -2.53
C LEU A 163 12.70 -7.10 -2.30
N ASN A 164 13.26 -6.51 -3.35
CA ASN A 164 14.48 -5.72 -3.30
C ASN A 164 14.14 -4.26 -3.61
N ARG A 165 15.00 -3.33 -3.16
CA ARG A 165 14.89 -1.93 -3.54
C ARG A 165 15.11 -1.77 -5.05
N ASN A 166 14.36 -0.87 -5.67
CA ASN A 166 14.59 -0.53 -7.07
C ASN A 166 15.91 0.24 -7.22
N LYS A 167 16.56 0.11 -8.38
CA LYS A 167 17.84 0.80 -8.64
C LYS A 167 17.67 2.31 -8.81
N ARG A 168 16.52 2.76 -9.31
CA ARG A 168 16.26 4.15 -9.70
C ARG A 168 16.07 5.07 -8.49
N ASP A 169 15.19 4.69 -7.58
CA ASP A 169 14.72 5.57 -6.50
C ASP A 169 15.09 5.02 -5.11
N ASN A 170 15.71 3.84 -5.07
CA ASN A 170 16.04 3.09 -3.86
C ASN A 170 14.80 2.83 -2.96
N ILE A 171 13.67 2.45 -3.58
CA ILE A 171 12.39 2.17 -2.88
C ILE A 171 11.86 0.76 -3.18
N TYR A 172 10.99 0.26 -2.30
CA TYR A 172 10.25 -0.97 -2.52
C TYR A 172 9.03 -0.72 -3.40
N ASN A 173 8.87 -1.55 -4.43
CA ASN A 173 7.69 -1.53 -5.30
C ASN A 173 6.84 -2.76 -4.99
N ILE A 174 5.75 -2.57 -4.26
CA ILE A 174 4.82 -3.65 -3.94
C ILE A 174 3.74 -3.67 -5.02
N MET A 175 3.51 -4.85 -5.60
CA MET A 175 2.52 -5.04 -6.66
C MET A 175 1.83 -6.38 -6.54
N LEU A 176 0.50 -6.33 -6.38
CA LEU A 176 -0.41 -7.45 -6.45
C LEU A 176 -1.10 -7.43 -7.81
N ASN A 177 -1.33 -8.61 -8.38
CA ASN A 177 -2.00 -8.75 -9.68
C ASN A 177 -3.06 -9.87 -9.61
N ARG A 178 -4.04 -9.81 -10.51
CA ARG A 178 -5.06 -10.85 -10.72
C ARG A 178 -5.80 -11.19 -9.41
N GLU A 179 -5.91 -12.47 -9.06
CA GLU A 179 -6.65 -12.94 -7.89
C GLU A 179 -6.10 -12.36 -6.58
N LYS A 180 -4.79 -12.10 -6.50
CA LYS A 180 -4.18 -11.49 -5.30
C LYS A 180 -4.67 -10.06 -5.13
N ALA A 181 -4.69 -9.28 -6.21
CA ALA A 181 -5.24 -7.92 -6.19
C ALA A 181 -6.74 -7.94 -5.83
N GLN A 182 -7.50 -8.90 -6.36
CA GLN A 182 -8.93 -9.04 -6.07
C GLN A 182 -9.20 -9.41 -4.60
N ARG A 183 -8.48 -10.39 -4.04
CA ARG A 183 -8.57 -10.78 -2.62
C ARG A 183 -8.20 -9.63 -1.69
N PHE A 184 -7.12 -8.93 -2.01
CA PHE A 184 -6.65 -7.80 -1.22
C PHE A 184 -7.64 -6.61 -1.30
N ALA A 185 -8.13 -6.26 -2.50
CA ALA A 185 -9.18 -5.25 -2.67
C ALA A 185 -10.44 -5.59 -1.85
N LYS A 186 -10.91 -6.85 -1.93
CA LYS A 186 -12.10 -7.32 -1.21
C LYS A 186 -11.97 -7.19 0.30
N CYS A 187 -10.77 -7.42 0.84
CA CYS A 187 -10.50 -7.30 2.27
C CYS A 187 -10.52 -5.84 2.76
N LEU A 188 -9.93 -4.93 1.98
CA LEU A 188 -9.72 -3.54 2.39
C LEU A 188 -10.91 -2.62 2.12
N TYR A 189 -11.63 -2.84 1.02
CA TYR A 189 -12.71 -1.96 0.54
C TYR A 189 -14.08 -2.65 0.69
N TYR A 190 -14.68 -2.49 1.86
CA TYR A 190 -16.02 -3.02 2.16
C TYR A 190 -17.12 -1.96 1.89
N PRO A 191 -18.40 -2.37 1.77
CA PRO A 191 -19.50 -1.43 1.55
C PRO A 191 -19.57 -0.34 2.64
N GLY A 192 -19.67 0.92 2.23
CA GLY A 192 -19.76 2.07 3.15
C GLY A 192 -18.43 2.52 3.77
N CYS A 193 -17.30 1.92 3.39
CA CYS A 193 -16.00 2.38 3.89
C CYS A 193 -15.62 3.77 3.34
N LEU A 194 -14.95 4.57 4.16
CA LEU A 194 -14.37 5.84 3.73
C LEU A 194 -13.20 5.58 2.77
N ALA A 195 -13.26 6.13 1.56
CA ALA A 195 -12.26 5.95 0.51
C ALA A 195 -12.36 7.01 -0.58
N LEU A 196 -11.35 7.09 -1.45
CA LEU A 196 -11.41 7.87 -2.68
C LEU A 196 -12.40 7.26 -3.67
N ASN A 197 -13.37 8.05 -4.14
CA ASN A 197 -14.44 7.60 -5.05
C ASN A 197 -13.91 6.94 -6.32
N ARG A 198 -12.83 7.48 -6.90
CA ARG A 198 -12.18 6.91 -8.09
C ARG A 198 -11.63 5.50 -7.83
N LYS A 199 -10.99 5.29 -6.67
CA LYS A 199 -10.43 3.99 -6.28
C LYS A 199 -11.52 2.99 -5.94
N LEU A 200 -12.61 3.43 -5.29
CA LEU A 200 -13.81 2.60 -5.10
C LEU A 200 -14.41 2.13 -6.43
N LYS A 201 -14.44 2.99 -7.46
CA LYS A 201 -14.89 2.60 -8.80
C LYS A 201 -13.99 1.50 -9.37
N ASP A 202 -12.67 1.66 -9.28
CA ASP A 202 -11.70 0.67 -9.72
C ASP A 202 -11.84 -0.67 -8.97
N VAL A 203 -12.06 -0.62 -7.65
CA VAL A 203 -12.34 -1.80 -6.82
C VAL A 203 -13.56 -2.55 -7.34
N LYS A 204 -14.66 -1.85 -7.65
CA LYS A 204 -15.87 -2.51 -8.16
C LYS A 204 -15.59 -3.30 -9.45
N GLU A 205 -14.76 -2.77 -10.34
CA GLU A 205 -14.36 -3.48 -11.57
C GLU A 205 -13.40 -4.64 -11.28
N ILE A 206 -12.45 -4.47 -10.35
CA ILE A 206 -11.58 -5.55 -9.89
C ILE A 206 -12.38 -6.71 -9.29
N LEU A 207 -13.40 -6.42 -8.48
CA LEU A 207 -14.22 -7.45 -7.84
C LEU A 207 -15.07 -8.24 -8.85
N LYS A 208 -15.48 -7.62 -9.96
CA LYS A 208 -16.18 -8.31 -11.07
C LYS A 208 -15.26 -9.14 -11.96
N TRP A 209 -13.95 -8.91 -11.90
CA TRP A 209 -12.99 -9.58 -12.77
C TRP A 209 -13.03 -11.11 -12.58
N LYS A 210 -13.03 -11.82 -13.71
CA LYS A 210 -12.92 -13.28 -13.76
C LYS A 210 -11.71 -13.66 -14.61
N ARG A 211 -10.95 -14.67 -14.16
CA ARG A 211 -9.87 -15.25 -14.95
C ARG A 211 -10.45 -15.88 -16.23
N SER A 212 -9.95 -15.44 -17.38
CA SER A 212 -10.22 -16.11 -18.65
C SER A 212 -9.69 -17.54 -18.64
N LYS A 213 -10.42 -18.48 -19.25
CA LYS A 213 -9.99 -19.88 -19.42
C LYS A 213 -8.64 -20.00 -20.15
N SER A 214 -8.33 -19.06 -21.04
CA SER A 214 -7.04 -19.00 -21.75
C SER A 214 -5.84 -18.66 -20.84
N LEU A 215 -6.08 -18.09 -19.66
CA LEU A 215 -5.03 -17.68 -18.73
C LEU A 215 -4.70 -18.80 -17.75
N LYS A 216 -3.73 -19.63 -18.10
CA LYS A 216 -3.22 -20.67 -17.19
C LYS A 216 -2.70 -20.06 -15.88
N LYS A 217 -3.06 -20.67 -14.76
CA LYS A 217 -2.48 -20.35 -13.45
C LYS A 217 -1.15 -21.09 -13.35
N ILE A 218 -0.05 -20.34 -13.31
CA ILE A 218 1.28 -20.91 -13.08
C ILE A 218 1.47 -21.00 -11.58
N PHE A 219 1.66 -22.21 -11.08
CA PHE A 219 2.13 -22.45 -9.72
C PHE A 219 3.66 -22.47 -9.78
N ARG A 220 4.30 -21.64 -8.94
CA ARG A 220 5.75 -21.74 -8.76
C ARG A 220 6.00 -22.87 -7.77
N ASN A 221 6.57 -23.97 -8.25
CA ASN A 221 7.15 -24.96 -7.37
C ASN A 221 8.52 -24.43 -6.94
N GLU A 222 8.59 -23.85 -5.74
CA GLU A 222 9.85 -23.50 -5.12
C GLU A 222 10.73 -24.74 -4.95
N TRP A 223 12.04 -24.56 -4.96
CA TRP A 223 12.99 -25.64 -4.69
C TRP A 223 13.23 -25.70 -3.19
N HIS A 224 13.08 -26.88 -2.62
CA HIS A 224 13.47 -27.15 -1.24
C HIS A 224 14.92 -27.66 -1.18
N ASP A 225 15.58 -27.47 -0.05
CA ASP A 225 16.99 -27.85 0.12
C ASP A 225 17.21 -29.36 -0.12
N TRP A 226 16.26 -30.21 0.28
CA TRP A 226 16.31 -31.66 -0.01
C TRP A 226 16.14 -31.98 -1.51
N GLU A 227 15.39 -31.16 -2.26
CA GLU A 227 15.27 -31.32 -3.71
C GLU A 227 16.60 -30.95 -4.38
N ASP A 228 17.29 -29.92 -3.88
CA ASP A 228 18.61 -29.52 -4.35
C ASP A 228 19.66 -30.61 -4.10
N GLU A 229 19.68 -31.17 -2.89
CA GLU A 229 20.52 -32.32 -2.55
C GLU A 229 20.22 -33.52 -3.45
N TYR A 230 18.94 -33.82 -3.68
CA TYR A 230 18.53 -34.92 -4.54
C TYR A 230 19.08 -34.78 -5.97
N ILE A 231 18.92 -33.62 -6.60
CA ILE A 231 19.36 -33.42 -8.00
C ILE A 231 20.89 -33.37 -8.16
N LEU A 232 21.63 -33.02 -7.10
CA LEU A 232 23.09 -33.06 -7.12
C LEU A 232 23.59 -34.51 -7.15
N ASN A 233 22.94 -35.38 -6.38
CA ASN A 233 23.32 -36.79 -6.21
C ASN A 233 22.71 -37.77 -7.23
N HIS A 234 21.76 -37.33 -8.06
CA HIS A 234 21.10 -38.19 -9.04
C HIS A 234 21.25 -37.68 -10.48
N THR A 235 20.98 -38.58 -11.44
CA THR A 235 20.91 -38.21 -12.86
C THR A 235 19.71 -37.30 -13.11
N ILE A 236 19.77 -36.56 -14.22
CA ILE A 236 18.67 -35.68 -14.65
C ILE A 236 17.37 -36.49 -14.86
N LYS A 237 17.47 -37.69 -15.42
CA LYS A 237 16.31 -38.56 -15.72
C LYS A 237 15.62 -39.04 -14.43
N GLU A 238 16.39 -39.49 -13.44
CA GLU A 238 15.87 -39.88 -12.13
C GLU A 238 15.21 -38.70 -11.41
N SER A 239 15.87 -37.56 -11.45
CA SER A 239 15.37 -36.32 -10.85
C SER A 239 14.06 -35.85 -11.49
N CYS A 240 13.93 -35.93 -12.82
CA CYS A 240 12.68 -35.61 -13.53
C CYS A 240 11.51 -36.46 -13.04
N LYS A 241 11.77 -37.77 -12.91
CA LYS A 241 10.76 -38.74 -12.50
C LYS A 241 10.35 -38.53 -11.04
N TYR A 242 11.32 -38.38 -10.14
CA TYR A 242 11.08 -38.28 -8.70
C TYR A 242 10.39 -36.96 -8.32
N LEU A 243 10.93 -35.83 -8.80
CA LEU A 243 10.42 -34.50 -8.45
C LEU A 243 9.23 -34.07 -9.31
N LYS A 244 8.86 -34.86 -10.33
CA LYS A 244 7.83 -34.52 -11.34
C LYS A 244 8.08 -33.14 -11.98
N ARG A 245 9.36 -32.83 -12.24
CA ARG A 245 9.83 -31.58 -12.86
C ARG A 245 10.32 -31.84 -14.27
N THR A 246 10.27 -30.81 -15.11
CA THR A 246 10.80 -30.90 -16.48
C THR A 246 12.32 -30.96 -16.46
N GLU A 247 12.90 -31.64 -17.45
CA GLU A 247 14.35 -31.74 -17.61
C GLU A 247 15.05 -30.38 -17.64
N MET A 248 14.47 -29.41 -18.35
CA MET A 248 14.98 -28.03 -18.37
C MET A 248 14.99 -27.38 -16.98
N SER A 249 13.95 -27.61 -16.16
CA SER A 249 13.89 -27.08 -14.79
C SER A 249 15.03 -27.63 -13.93
N ILE A 250 15.36 -28.91 -14.09
CA ILE A 250 16.40 -29.59 -13.31
C ILE A 250 17.78 -29.16 -13.76
N LYS A 251 18.04 -29.14 -15.07
CA LYS A 251 19.31 -28.64 -15.64
C LYS A 251 19.61 -27.22 -15.17
N MET A 252 18.62 -26.34 -15.25
CA MET A 252 18.77 -24.94 -14.83
C MET A 252 19.01 -24.79 -13.32
N ARG A 253 18.38 -25.61 -12.47
CA ARG A 253 18.64 -25.57 -11.02
C ARG A 253 20.02 -26.12 -10.70
N LYS A 254 20.37 -27.29 -11.23
CA LYS A 254 21.68 -27.94 -11.02
C LYS A 254 22.83 -27.02 -11.45
N TRP A 255 22.74 -26.37 -12.61
CA TRP A 255 23.73 -25.37 -13.05
C TRP A 255 23.89 -24.20 -12.07
N ARG A 256 22.82 -23.74 -11.43
CA ARG A 256 22.89 -22.65 -10.43
C ARG A 256 23.50 -23.08 -9.10
N LEU A 257 23.42 -24.36 -8.74
CA LEU A 257 24.00 -24.91 -7.52
C LEU A 257 25.51 -25.20 -7.67
N LEU A 258 25.95 -25.46 -8.91
CA LEU A 258 27.34 -25.74 -9.26
C LEU A 258 28.16 -24.49 -9.62
N LYS A 259 27.54 -23.30 -9.56
CA LYS A 259 28.19 -22.00 -9.81
C LYS A 259 28.43 -21.29 -8.48
#